data_AF-A0A196SPN4-F1
#
_entry.id   AF-A0A196SPN4-F1
#
_cell.length_a   1.000
_cell.length_b   1.000
_cell.length_c   1.000
_cell.angle_alpha   90.00
_cell.angle_beta   90.00
_cell.angle_gamma   90.00
#
_symmetry.space_group_name_H-M   'P 1'
#
loop_
_entity.id
_entity.type
_entity.pdbx_description
1 polymer ?
#
loop_
_entity_poly.entity_id
_entity_poly.type
_entity_poly.pdbx_seq_one_letter_code
_entity_poly.pdbx_strand_id
1 'polypeptide(L)'
;MEIAEVKNECSPIERSKKLDFMSRSSKPSSSDCASCRKTTRIINARVFHSGKIEESNMWIADGKIMDAEKAFYSKANCNTLIPDEIIDAKGLIVVPGYIDIQINGGYGVDFSDPNVTIEQVHDVTRNLVATGCTAICPTIITSHPSTYQKLLPIFKADEGSVLNGATILGVHTEGPFISKDRSGAHPKE
;
A
#
# COMPACT_ATOMS: atom_id res chain seq x y z
N MET A 1 3.37 -34.72 -61.01
CA MET A 1 3.77 -35.34 -59.73
C MET A 1 3.00 -34.62 -58.64
N GLU A 2 1.68 -34.78 -58.50
CA GLU A 2 0.88 -36.01 -58.49
C GLU A 2 1.42 -37.02 -57.48
N ILE A 3 0.79 -37.06 -56.30
CA ILE A 3 0.24 -38.29 -55.74
C ILE A 3 -1.06 -37.94 -55.01
N ALA A 4 -2.13 -38.62 -55.40
CA ALA A 4 -3.45 -38.62 -54.79
C ALA A 4 -3.65 -39.92 -53.98
N GLU A 5 -4.85 -40.07 -53.41
CA GLU A 5 -5.47 -41.26 -52.74
C GLU A 5 -5.24 -41.33 -51.22
N VAL A 6 -6.20 -41.09 -50.31
CA VAL A 6 -7.62 -41.48 -50.12
C VAL A 6 -7.84 -42.92 -49.66
N LYS A 7 -8.39 -43.06 -48.43
CA LYS A 7 -9.32 -44.07 -47.85
C LYS A 7 -9.01 -44.24 -46.35
N ASN A 8 -9.92 -44.48 -45.40
CA ASN A 8 -11.38 -44.44 -45.29
C ASN A 8 -11.71 -44.49 -43.78
N GLU A 9 -12.72 -43.71 -43.37
CA GLU A 9 -13.81 -44.04 -42.42
C GLU A 9 -13.54 -44.59 -40.99
N CYS A 10 -13.98 -43.86 -39.96
CA CYS A 10 -15.11 -44.22 -39.09
C CYS A 10 -15.47 -43.10 -38.08
N SER A 11 -16.77 -42.94 -37.80
CA SER A 11 -17.48 -41.86 -37.09
C SER A 11 -17.68 -42.15 -35.58
N PRO A 12 -18.58 -41.44 -34.85
CA PRO A 12 -18.64 -40.02 -34.48
C PRO A 12 -18.61 -39.83 -32.93
N ILE A 13 -18.57 -38.60 -32.41
CA ILE A 13 -19.42 -38.11 -31.28
C ILE A 13 -19.06 -36.65 -30.90
N GLU A 14 -20.05 -35.80 -31.12
CA GLU A 14 -20.49 -34.62 -30.35
C GLU A 14 -19.74 -33.27 -30.34
N ARG A 15 -20.39 -32.34 -31.07
CA ARG A 15 -20.89 -30.99 -30.67
C ARG A 15 -19.87 -29.96 -30.17
N SER A 16 -19.50 -29.01 -31.04
CA SER A 16 -20.09 -27.65 -31.16
C SER A 16 -19.71 -26.73 -29.98
N LYS A 17 -19.12 -25.54 -30.15
CA LYS A 17 -19.39 -24.48 -31.13
C LYS A 17 -18.15 -23.59 -31.33
N LYS A 18 -18.07 -23.06 -32.55
CA LYS A 18 -17.11 -22.10 -33.11
C LYS A 18 -16.93 -20.85 -32.25
N LEU A 19 -15.68 -20.44 -32.14
CA LEU A 19 -15.25 -19.06 -31.88
C LEU A 19 -15.37 -18.30 -33.22
N ASP A 20 -16.23 -17.28 -33.31
CA ASP A 20 -16.23 -16.33 -34.41
C ASP A 20 -15.58 -15.02 -33.96
N PHE A 21 -14.58 -14.63 -34.74
CA PHE A 21 -13.74 -13.46 -34.59
C PHE A 21 -14.36 -12.31 -35.41
N MET A 22 -14.17 -11.08 -34.92
CA MET A 22 -14.25 -9.78 -35.61
C MET A 22 -15.46 -8.83 -35.38
N SER A 23 -15.05 -7.66 -34.88
CA SER A 23 -15.52 -6.29 -35.14
C SER A 23 -16.96 -5.92 -34.79
N ARG A 24 -17.10 -5.21 -33.66
CA ARG A 24 -18.10 -4.15 -33.49
C ARG A 24 -17.46 -2.94 -32.84
N SER A 25 -17.48 -1.83 -33.56
CA SER A 25 -17.22 -0.48 -33.07
C SER A 25 -18.32 -0.11 -32.06
N SER A 26 -17.98 -0.05 -30.78
CA SER A 26 -18.83 0.54 -29.75
C SER A 26 -18.54 2.03 -29.65
N LYS A 27 -19.58 2.85 -29.88
CA LYS A 27 -19.63 4.25 -29.43
C LYS A 27 -19.42 4.28 -27.91
N PRO A 28 -18.78 5.32 -27.33
CA PRO A 28 -18.65 5.41 -25.89
C PRO A 28 -20.03 5.57 -25.27
N SER A 29 -20.44 4.58 -24.48
CA SER A 29 -21.62 4.67 -23.63
C SER A 29 -21.38 5.74 -22.57
N SER A 30 -22.25 6.73 -22.54
CA SER A 30 -22.30 7.83 -21.58
C SER A 30 -22.71 7.36 -20.18
N SER A 31 -21.88 6.53 -19.54
CA SER A 31 -22.12 6.08 -18.16
C SER A 31 -20.84 5.80 -17.37
N ASP A 32 -19.71 6.44 -17.72
CA ASP A 32 -18.64 6.64 -16.74
C ASP A 32 -19.06 7.78 -15.82
N CYS A 33 -20.00 7.47 -14.93
CA CYS A 33 -20.26 8.27 -13.75
C CYS A 33 -18.98 8.17 -12.91
N ALA A 34 -18.08 9.14 -13.09
CA ALA A 34 -16.92 9.32 -12.23
C ALA A 34 -17.42 9.29 -10.79
N SER A 35 -17.09 8.24 -10.03
CA SER A 35 -17.41 8.18 -8.60
C SER A 35 -16.91 9.50 -7.99
N CYS A 36 -17.82 10.24 -7.36
CA CYS A 36 -17.48 11.50 -6.72
C CYS A 36 -16.37 11.22 -5.69
N ARG A 37 -15.14 11.61 -6.03
CA ARG A 37 -13.95 11.40 -5.22
C ARG A 37 -14.13 12.14 -3.91
N LYS A 38 -14.12 11.45 -2.76
CA LYS A 38 -14.27 12.13 -1.47
C LYS A 38 -13.06 13.07 -1.28
N THR A 39 -13.35 14.33 -1.02
CA THR A 39 -12.38 15.40 -0.83
C THR A 39 -12.31 15.84 0.63
N THR A 40 -11.10 15.92 1.16
CA THR A 40 -10.83 16.42 2.51
C THR A 40 -9.95 17.67 2.42
N ARG A 41 -10.31 18.70 3.17
CA ARG A 41 -9.52 19.92 3.31
C ARG A 41 -9.05 20.07 4.76
N ILE A 42 -7.75 20.18 4.95
CA ILE A 42 -7.15 20.53 6.24
C ILE A 42 -6.91 22.04 6.27
N ILE A 43 -7.42 22.73 7.29
CA ILE A 43 -7.34 24.19 7.47
C ILE A 43 -6.62 24.58 8.75
N ASN A 44 -6.21 25.85 8.85
CA ASN A 44 -5.47 26.40 10.00
C ASN A 44 -4.25 25.55 10.35
N ALA A 45 -3.54 25.04 9.33
CA ALA A 45 -2.41 24.15 9.49
C ALA A 45 -1.10 24.86 9.17
N ARG A 46 -0.02 24.39 9.80
CA ARG A 46 1.35 24.67 9.38
C ARG A 46 1.88 23.44 8.65
N VAL A 47 1.95 23.48 7.33
CA VAL A 47 2.25 22.31 6.50
C VAL A 47 3.75 22.23 6.23
N PHE A 48 4.35 21.07 6.49
CA PHE A 48 5.72 20.78 6.07
C PHE A 48 5.75 20.36 4.60
N HIS A 49 6.46 21.14 3.78
CA HIS A 49 6.67 20.85 2.37
C HIS A 49 8.02 21.40 1.91
N SER A 50 8.76 20.62 1.12
CA SER A 50 10.05 21.03 0.54
C SER A 50 11.06 21.60 1.57
N GLY A 51 11.12 20.98 2.76
CA GLY A 51 12.06 21.35 3.82
C GLY A 51 11.66 22.57 4.66
N LYS A 52 10.47 23.13 4.44
CA LYS A 52 9.95 24.30 5.16
C LYS A 52 8.60 24.01 5.80
N ILE A 53 8.25 24.79 6.82
CA ILE A 53 6.94 24.78 7.46
C ILE A 53 6.28 26.12 7.18
N GLU A 54 5.14 26.11 6.51
CA GLU A 54 4.43 27.32 6.10
C GLU A 54 2.94 27.21 6.46
N GLU A 55 2.31 28.35 6.76
CA GLU A 55 0.85 28.38 6.97
C GLU A 55 0.15 28.14 5.63
N SER A 56 -0.58 27.03 5.54
CA SER A 56 -1.27 26.65 4.31
C SER A 56 -2.42 25.69 4.60
N ASN A 57 -3.34 25.61 3.66
CA ASN A 57 -4.33 24.54 3.61
C ASN A 57 -3.76 23.34 2.85
N MET A 58 -4.23 22.14 3.16
CA MET A 58 -3.90 20.92 2.41
C MET A 58 -5.19 20.29 1.89
N TRP A 59 -5.16 19.81 0.65
CA TRP A 59 -6.26 19.13 -0.01
C TRP A 59 -5.91 17.68 -0.28
N ILE A 60 -6.85 16.79 -0.03
CA ILE A 60 -6.70 15.35 -0.24
C ILE A 60 -7.91 14.86 -1.02
N ALA A 61 -7.70 14.05 -2.05
CA ALA A 61 -8.75 13.38 -2.80
C ALA A 61 -8.32 11.94 -3.10
N ASP A 62 -9.20 10.97 -2.85
CA ASP A 62 -8.94 9.53 -3.05
C ASP A 62 -7.61 9.05 -2.42
N GLY A 63 -7.34 9.47 -1.19
CA GLY A 63 -6.12 9.10 -0.47
C GLY A 63 -4.83 9.70 -1.04
N LYS A 64 -4.92 10.64 -1.98
CA LYS A 64 -3.79 11.35 -2.57
C LYS A 64 -3.81 12.82 -2.19
N ILE A 65 -2.65 13.36 -1.86
CA ILE A 65 -2.47 14.80 -1.67
C ILE A 65 -2.66 15.48 -3.02
N MET A 66 -3.57 16.46 -3.08
CA MET A 66 -3.77 17.27 -4.27
C MET A 66 -2.68 18.35 -4.35
N ASP A 67 -2.19 18.55 -5.56
CA ASP A 67 -1.29 19.67 -5.87
C ASP A 67 -2.04 20.99 -5.67
N ALA A 68 -1.53 21.83 -4.76
CA ALA A 68 -2.17 23.08 -4.36
C ALA A 68 -2.31 24.06 -5.54
N GLU A 69 -1.35 24.07 -6.48
CA GLU A 69 -1.43 24.93 -7.67
C GLU A 69 -2.48 24.40 -8.64
N LYS A 70 -2.52 23.09 -8.89
CA LYS A 70 -3.56 22.50 -9.76
C LYS A 70 -4.95 22.64 -9.16
N ALA A 71 -5.11 22.49 -7.85
CA ALA A 71 -6.38 22.73 -7.16
C ALA A 71 -6.86 24.19 -7.33
N PHE A 72 -5.93 25.15 -7.42
CA PHE A 72 -6.24 26.57 -7.65
C PHE A 72 -6.58 26.88 -9.11
N TYR A 73 -5.88 26.25 -10.08
CA TYR A 73 -6.01 26.61 -11.50
C TYR A 73 -6.93 25.68 -12.31
N SER A 74 -7.21 24.44 -11.88
CA SER A 74 -7.82 23.44 -12.77
C SER A 74 -9.35 23.42 -12.87
N LYS A 75 -10.09 24.30 -12.19
CA LYS A 75 -11.48 24.69 -12.52
C LYS A 75 -12.04 25.64 -11.46
N ALA A 76 -12.26 26.90 -11.87
CA ALA A 76 -13.08 27.93 -11.23
C ALA A 76 -12.81 28.18 -9.73
N ASN A 77 -12.16 29.31 -9.40
CA ASN A 77 -12.12 29.96 -8.08
C ASN A 77 -11.96 29.01 -6.87
N CYS A 78 -10.91 29.16 -6.07
CA CYS A 78 -10.73 28.48 -4.78
C CYS A 78 -11.93 28.57 -3.78
N ASN A 79 -12.99 29.31 -4.11
CA ASN A 79 -14.28 29.37 -3.41
C ASN A 79 -15.36 28.40 -3.93
N THR A 80 -15.12 27.64 -5.01
CA THR A 80 -16.14 26.78 -5.64
C THR A 80 -15.94 25.29 -5.37
N LEU A 81 -14.76 24.87 -4.93
CA LEU A 81 -14.53 23.50 -4.47
C LEU A 81 -15.00 23.41 -3.02
N ILE A 82 -16.19 22.83 -2.81
CA ILE A 82 -16.71 22.55 -1.47
C ILE A 82 -16.16 21.19 -1.05
N PRO A 83 -15.31 21.11 -0.01
CA PRO A 83 -14.82 19.82 0.46
C PRO A 83 -15.95 19.00 1.08
N ASP A 84 -15.89 17.68 0.92
CA ASP A 84 -16.79 16.77 1.63
C ASP A 84 -16.50 16.74 3.13
N GLU A 85 -15.25 16.99 3.51
CA GLU A 85 -14.78 16.98 4.90
C GLU A 85 -13.79 18.11 5.17
N ILE A 86 -13.97 18.80 6.31
CA ILE A 86 -13.05 19.83 6.80
C ILE A 86 -12.43 19.37 8.11
N ILE A 87 -11.10 19.40 8.18
CA ILE A 87 -10.33 19.14 9.39
C ILE A 87 -9.65 20.45 9.81
N ASP A 88 -10.00 20.97 10.97
CA ASP A 88 -9.31 22.12 11.57
C ASP A 88 -8.10 21.64 12.37
N ALA A 89 -6.90 21.97 11.88
CA ALA A 89 -5.64 21.61 12.52
C ALA A 89 -5.30 22.52 13.71
N LYS A 90 -6.05 23.59 13.98
CA LYS A 90 -5.89 24.45 15.18
C LYS A 90 -4.47 24.99 15.37
N GLY A 91 -3.77 25.31 14.28
CA GLY A 91 -2.39 25.80 14.28
C GLY A 91 -1.32 24.72 14.44
N LEU A 92 -1.71 23.43 14.49
CA LEU A 92 -0.77 22.31 14.54
C LEU A 92 -0.02 22.13 13.22
N ILE A 93 1.07 21.35 13.30
CA ILE A 93 1.92 21.06 12.16
C ILE A 93 1.42 19.79 11.47
N VAL A 94 1.25 19.86 10.15
CA VAL A 94 0.96 18.71 9.29
C VAL A 94 2.26 18.29 8.62
N VAL A 95 2.69 17.05 8.85
CA VAL A 95 3.90 16.45 8.26
C VAL A 95 3.54 15.16 7.53
N PRO A 96 4.39 14.69 6.59
CA PRO A 96 4.29 13.31 6.11
C PRO A 96 4.33 12.33 7.29
N GLY A 97 3.54 11.27 7.21
CA GLY A 97 3.58 10.20 8.20
C GLY A 97 4.98 9.58 8.29
N TYR A 98 5.38 9.20 9.50
CA TYR A 98 6.72 8.66 9.74
C TYR A 98 6.85 7.26 9.14
N ILE A 99 8.05 6.97 8.65
CA ILE A 99 8.45 5.65 8.15
C ILE A 99 9.49 5.09 9.10
N ASP A 100 9.20 3.96 9.72
CA ASP A 100 10.13 3.26 10.60
C ASP A 100 10.73 2.04 9.88
N ILE A 101 11.96 2.19 9.42
CA ILE A 101 12.66 1.13 8.68
C ILE A 101 13.28 0.06 9.60
N GLN A 102 13.23 0.25 10.93
CA GLN A 102 13.79 -0.68 11.89
C GLN A 102 12.98 -0.72 13.18
N ILE A 103 11.94 -1.56 13.19
CA ILE A 103 11.11 -1.83 14.37
C ILE A 103 11.08 -3.33 14.66
N ASN A 104 11.53 -3.74 15.86
CA ASN A 104 11.56 -5.15 16.25
C ASN A 104 10.18 -5.69 16.69
N GLY A 105 9.24 -4.81 17.00
CA GLY A 105 7.93 -5.15 17.53
C GLY A 105 7.31 -3.99 18.30
N GLY A 106 6.14 -4.22 18.90
CA GLY A 106 5.42 -3.20 19.66
C GLY A 106 4.18 -3.79 20.32
N TYR A 107 3.62 -3.08 21.30
CA TYR A 107 2.34 -3.43 21.94
C TYR A 107 2.27 -4.88 22.47
N GLY A 108 3.39 -5.42 22.95
CA GLY A 108 3.49 -6.78 23.47
C GLY A 108 3.77 -7.86 22.42
N VAL A 109 4.00 -7.48 21.16
CA VAL A 109 4.33 -8.38 20.05
C VAL A 109 5.79 -8.19 19.65
N ASP A 110 6.53 -9.29 19.52
CA ASP A 110 7.89 -9.34 18.98
C ASP A 110 7.85 -9.95 17.57
N PHE A 111 8.37 -9.23 16.57
CA PHE A 111 8.42 -9.71 15.18
C PHE A 111 9.46 -10.80 14.93
N SER A 112 10.32 -11.09 15.91
CA SER A 112 11.26 -12.21 15.87
C SER A 112 10.72 -13.47 16.56
N ASP A 113 9.55 -13.42 17.21
CA ASP A 113 8.90 -14.60 17.80
C ASP A 113 8.47 -15.57 16.67
N PRO A 114 8.98 -16.81 16.63
CA PRO A 114 8.60 -17.79 15.60
C PRO A 114 7.12 -18.20 15.62
N ASN A 115 6.35 -17.77 16.63
CA ASN A 115 4.92 -18.02 16.77
C ASN A 115 4.05 -16.79 16.52
N VAL A 116 4.63 -15.63 16.16
CA VAL A 116 3.86 -14.42 15.87
C VAL A 116 2.87 -14.67 14.72
N THR A 117 1.63 -14.23 14.90
CA THR A 117 0.57 -14.36 13.89
C THR A 117 0.39 -13.07 13.09
N ILE A 118 -0.20 -13.18 11.90
CA ILE A 118 -0.49 -12.01 11.07
C ILE A 118 -1.47 -11.05 11.74
N GLU A 119 -2.39 -11.55 12.55
CA GLU A 119 -3.32 -10.73 13.32
C GLU A 119 -2.59 -9.89 14.37
N GLN A 120 -1.62 -10.47 15.06
CA GLN A 120 -0.76 -9.75 16.02
C GLN A 120 0.08 -8.69 15.30
N VAL A 121 0.61 -9.00 14.12
CA VAL A 121 1.31 -8.01 13.29
C VAL A 121 0.38 -6.85 12.94
N HIS A 122 -0.86 -7.13 12.54
CA HIS A 122 -1.84 -6.10 12.24
C HIS A 122 -2.26 -5.30 13.49
N ASP A 123 -2.26 -5.89 14.68
CA ASP A 123 -2.48 -5.14 15.92
C ASP A 123 -1.37 -4.11 16.13
N VAL A 124 -0.11 -4.47 15.87
CA VAL A 124 1.00 -3.52 15.94
C VAL A 124 0.81 -2.40 14.92
N THR A 125 0.57 -2.73 13.64
CA THR A 125 0.46 -1.72 12.58
C THR A 125 -0.71 -0.75 12.83
N ARG A 126 -1.85 -1.22 13.33
CA ARG A 126 -3.00 -0.37 13.69
C ARG A 126 -2.65 0.61 14.80
N ASN A 127 -1.96 0.16 15.84
CA ASN A 127 -1.64 1.02 16.99
C ASN A 127 -0.52 2.02 16.67
N LEU A 128 0.41 1.70 15.76
CA LEU A 128 1.47 2.63 15.32
C LEU A 128 0.96 3.92 14.65
N VAL A 129 -0.22 3.87 14.01
CA VAL A 129 -0.80 5.07 13.39
C VAL A 129 -1.06 6.17 14.41
N ALA A 130 -1.43 5.82 15.65
CA ALA A 130 -1.65 6.77 16.74
C ALA A 130 -0.37 7.51 17.16
N THR A 131 0.81 6.97 16.84
CA THR A 131 2.11 7.61 17.10
C THR A 131 2.64 8.38 15.89
N GLY A 132 1.85 8.48 14.82
CA GLY A 132 2.23 9.15 13.57
C GLY A 132 3.07 8.29 12.62
N CYS A 133 3.33 7.02 12.96
CA CYS A 133 4.02 6.08 12.06
C CYS A 133 3.01 5.44 11.10
N THR A 134 3.21 5.67 9.81
CA THR A 134 2.28 5.23 8.75
C THR A 134 2.85 4.15 7.86
N ALA A 135 4.14 3.85 7.96
CA ALA A 135 4.76 2.74 7.24
C ALA A 135 5.95 2.17 8.01
N ILE A 136 6.15 0.86 7.91
CA ILE A 136 7.20 0.16 8.63
C ILE A 136 7.91 -0.91 7.80
N CYS A 137 9.10 -1.28 8.24
CA CYS A 137 9.74 -2.55 7.92
C CYS A 137 9.89 -3.37 9.22
N PRO A 138 9.01 -4.37 9.47
CA PRO A 138 9.17 -5.31 10.57
C PRO A 138 10.59 -5.89 10.56
N THR A 139 11.25 -5.86 11.72
CA THR A 139 12.65 -6.26 11.84
C THR A 139 12.79 -7.59 12.54
N ILE A 140 13.36 -8.56 11.82
CA ILE A 140 13.76 -9.86 12.38
C ILE A 140 15.23 -9.75 12.77
N ILE A 141 15.55 -9.88 14.06
CA ILE A 141 16.94 -9.89 14.54
C ILE A 141 17.60 -11.23 14.24
N THR A 142 18.88 -11.37 14.60
CA THR A 142 19.62 -12.64 14.50
C THR A 142 18.84 -13.77 15.16
N SER A 143 18.40 -14.71 14.33
CA SER A 143 17.51 -15.80 14.70
C SER A 143 17.96 -17.09 14.03
N HIS A 144 17.40 -18.22 14.45
CA HIS A 144 17.62 -19.49 13.76
C HIS A 144 17.08 -19.42 12.30
N PRO A 145 17.72 -20.08 11.31
CA PRO A 145 17.27 -20.07 9.90
C PRO A 145 15.78 -20.40 9.69
N SER A 146 15.23 -21.30 10.51
CA SER A 146 13.80 -21.67 10.46
C SER A 146 12.85 -20.53 10.86
N THR A 147 13.29 -19.57 11.68
CA THR A 147 12.49 -18.38 12.02
C THR A 147 12.26 -17.53 10.79
N TYR A 148 13.31 -17.23 10.01
CA TYR A 148 13.17 -16.47 8.76
C TYR A 148 12.24 -17.16 7.76
N GLN A 149 12.38 -18.48 7.59
CA GLN A 149 11.52 -19.24 6.68
C GLN A 149 10.03 -19.15 7.05
N LYS A 150 9.72 -19.08 8.35
CA LYS A 150 8.35 -18.95 8.85
C LYS A 150 7.81 -17.52 8.76
N LEU A 151 8.63 -16.52 9.10
CA LEU A 151 8.16 -15.16 9.34
C LEU A 151 8.21 -14.27 8.09
N LEU A 152 9.17 -14.45 7.18
CA LEU A 152 9.26 -13.65 5.96
C LEU A 152 7.96 -13.65 5.12
N PRO A 153 7.22 -14.77 4.99
CA PRO A 153 5.93 -14.78 4.29
C PRO A 153 4.80 -14.00 4.98
N ILE A 154 4.91 -13.74 6.29
CA ILE A 154 3.93 -12.98 7.08
C ILE A 154 4.11 -11.49 6.85
N PHE A 155 5.36 -11.02 6.74
CA PHE A 155 5.70 -9.61 6.50
C PHE A 155 5.70 -9.23 5.02
N LYS A 156 4.80 -9.81 4.23
CA LYS A 156 4.66 -9.42 2.83
C LYS A 156 4.26 -7.96 2.75
N ALA A 157 4.89 -7.24 1.83
CA ALA A 157 4.52 -5.87 1.55
C ALA A 157 3.03 -5.81 1.16
N ASP A 158 2.34 -4.81 1.69
CA ASP A 158 0.96 -4.50 1.35
C ASP A 158 0.85 -3.05 0.89
N GLU A 159 -0.27 -2.70 0.28
CA GLU A 159 -0.55 -1.31 -0.10
C GLU A 159 -0.96 -0.46 1.11
N GLY A 160 -1.06 -1.06 2.30
CA GLY A 160 -1.68 -0.48 3.49
C GLY A 160 -3.10 -0.02 3.26
N SER A 161 -3.75 0.47 4.32
CA SER A 161 -4.93 1.33 4.22
C SER A 161 -5.19 1.99 5.56
N VAL A 162 -5.99 3.06 5.58
CA VAL A 162 -6.48 3.68 6.82
C VAL A 162 -7.15 2.64 7.74
N LEU A 163 -7.75 1.59 7.17
CA LEU A 163 -8.39 0.50 7.92
C LEU A 163 -7.41 -0.56 8.43
N ASN A 164 -6.25 -0.72 7.78
CA ASN A 164 -5.29 -1.79 8.05
C ASN A 164 -4.10 -1.33 8.93
N GLY A 165 -3.98 -0.03 9.19
CA GLY A 165 -2.90 0.54 9.99
C GLY A 165 -1.70 1.00 9.15
N ALA A 166 -0.52 1.05 9.78
CA ALA A 166 0.73 1.36 9.09
C ALA A 166 1.03 0.33 7.99
N THR A 167 1.43 0.81 6.81
CA THR A 167 1.80 -0.03 5.66
C THR A 167 3.05 -0.85 5.95
N ILE A 168 3.06 -2.12 5.57
CA ILE A 168 4.30 -2.92 5.57
C ILE A 168 4.98 -2.71 4.20
N LEU A 169 6.16 -2.08 4.20
CA LEU A 169 6.92 -1.81 2.96
C LEU A 169 7.77 -3.00 2.51
N GLY A 170 8.04 -3.92 3.43
CA GLY A 170 8.96 -5.04 3.29
C GLY A 170 9.45 -5.47 4.66
N VAL A 171 10.54 -6.22 4.71
CA VAL A 171 11.12 -6.74 5.95
C VAL A 171 12.58 -6.29 6.08
N HIS A 172 12.98 -5.96 7.30
CA HIS A 172 14.38 -5.69 7.62
C HIS A 172 14.97 -6.89 8.36
N THR A 173 16.03 -7.48 7.82
CA THR A 173 16.74 -8.58 8.48
C THR A 173 18.01 -8.04 9.15
N GLU A 174 17.93 -7.83 10.46
CA GLU A 174 19.05 -7.35 11.27
C GLU A 174 19.91 -8.55 11.69
N GLY A 175 20.83 -8.94 10.82
CA GLY A 175 21.59 -10.18 10.91
C GLY A 175 20.94 -11.34 10.13
N PRO A 176 21.42 -12.58 10.30
CA PRO A 176 22.41 -13.05 11.29
C PRO A 176 23.87 -12.77 10.89
N PHE A 177 24.11 -12.18 9.72
CA PHE A 177 25.45 -11.93 9.18
C PHE A 177 26.10 -10.67 9.77
N ILE A 178 26.21 -10.62 11.10
CA ILE A 178 26.83 -9.53 11.87
C ILE A 178 28.18 -9.94 12.45
N SER A 179 29.00 -8.96 12.86
CA SER A 179 30.26 -9.21 13.55
C SER A 179 30.01 -9.75 14.97
N LYS A 180 30.68 -10.84 15.34
CA LYS A 180 30.62 -11.43 16.69
C LYS A 180 31.10 -10.46 17.78
N ASP A 181 32.06 -9.58 17.45
CA ASP A 181 32.62 -8.60 18.38
C ASP A 181 31.69 -7.39 18.59
N ARG A 182 30.64 -7.27 17.76
CA ARG A 182 29.64 -6.20 17.83
C ARG A 182 28.23 -6.77 17.89
N SER A 183 28.05 -7.90 18.59
CA SER A 183 26.76 -8.61 18.64
C SER A 183 25.66 -7.83 19.36
N GLY A 184 25.99 -6.90 20.27
CA GLY A 184 24.97 -6.18 21.03
C GLY A 184 23.99 -7.14 21.71
N ALA A 185 22.68 -6.91 21.50
CA ALA A 185 21.59 -7.74 22.03
C ALA A 185 21.30 -9.00 21.19
N HIS A 186 22.02 -9.22 20.09
CA HIS A 186 21.83 -10.41 19.26
C HIS A 186 22.35 -11.67 19.98
N PRO A 187 21.65 -12.81 19.82
CA PRO A 187 22.18 -14.10 20.24
C PRO A 187 23.58 -14.34 19.66
N LYS A 188 24.49 -14.89 20.46
CA LYS A 188 25.88 -15.17 20.07
C LYS A 188 26.06 -16.51 19.34
N GLU A 189 25.01 -17.31 19.34
CA GLU A 189 24.96 -18.71 18.95
C GLU A 189 24.26 -18.94 17.61
#